data_AF-A0A8S1DXL9-F1
#
_entry.id   AF-A0A8S1DXL9-F1
#
_cell.length_a   1.000
_cell.length_b   1.000
_cell.length_c   1.000
_cell.angle_alpha   90.00
_cell.angle_beta   90.00
_cell.angle_gamma   90.00
#
_symmetry.space_group_name_H-M   'P 1'
#
loop_
_entity.id
_entity.type
_entity.pdbx_description
1 polymer ?
#
loop_
_entity_poly.entity_id
_entity_poly.type
_entity_poly.pdbx_seq_one_letter_code
_entity_poly.pdbx_strand_id
1 'polypeptide(L)'
;MLTDDEFWRDQRRFLTRHLRDFGLGKASQMETIIMREVQALTDYFKTAISNTADGKALIPLHNAFGVSVLNTIWAMLAGKRYDPDDAELCTLQKILSDMFASMDMTGCLFNHFPILRYVLPEASGYNYYMTCHQKLLQFLQAELLRHKTTYMEDSPRDFMDVFIAESNTRKDEDSNYTDIQLMAICMDMFMAGSDTTNKSLSFGFLHFLRQPHVVRKIQEEIDSVVGRERPVTLDDRHNMPYTEAAVNESIRVFAAHAIAVPHRAMADSTLMGYFIPKVQQLVNCFNAVMSFQNQICYIETSDS
;
A
#
# COMPACT_ATOMS: atom_id res chain seq x y z
N MET A 1 16.80 -10.04 3.29
CA MET A 1 15.44 -9.48 3.12
C MET A 1 14.56 -9.72 4.35
N LEU A 2 15.10 -10.12 5.51
CA LEU A 2 14.37 -10.15 6.78
C LEU A 2 15.34 -9.66 7.86
N THR A 3 15.10 -8.44 8.33
CA THR A 3 15.74 -7.88 9.53
C THR A 3 14.79 -8.09 10.69
N ASP A 4 15.25 -8.80 11.70
CA ASP A 4 14.50 -9.24 12.89
C ASP A 4 15.22 -8.83 14.18
N ASP A 5 16.21 -7.95 14.04
CA ASP A 5 17.08 -7.42 15.07
C ASP A 5 16.47 -6.20 15.78
N GLU A 6 17.20 -5.70 16.76
CA GLU A 6 16.83 -4.50 17.53
C GLU A 6 16.71 -3.27 16.64
N PHE A 7 17.54 -3.17 15.59
CA PHE A 7 17.49 -2.12 14.58
C PHE A 7 16.11 -2.05 13.90
N TRP A 8 15.58 -3.18 13.40
CA TRP A 8 14.24 -3.19 12.80
C TRP A 8 13.15 -2.81 13.80
N ARG A 9 13.25 -3.26 15.05
CA ARG A 9 12.27 -2.94 16.10
C ARG A 9 12.26 -1.45 16.44
N ASP A 10 13.43 -0.83 16.50
CA ASP A 10 13.57 0.62 16.74
C ASP A 10 12.96 1.41 15.58
N GLN A 11 13.36 1.10 14.34
CA GLN A 11 12.84 1.74 13.13
C GLN A 11 11.32 1.62 13.00
N ARG A 12 10.76 0.41 13.19
CA ARG A 12 9.32 0.18 13.14
C ARG A 12 8.57 0.97 14.22
N ARG A 13 9.12 1.02 15.44
CA ARG A 13 8.51 1.75 16.56
C ARG A 13 8.50 3.25 16.27
N PHE A 14 9.62 3.79 15.80
CA PHE A 14 9.74 5.19 15.41
C PHE A 14 8.73 5.55 14.32
N LEU A 15 8.74 4.80 13.21
CA LEU A 15 7.81 4.98 12.09
C LEU A 15 6.35 4.98 12.55
N THR A 16 5.92 3.92 13.27
CA THR A 16 4.53 3.75 13.69
C THR A 16 4.11 4.84 14.68
N ARG A 17 5.01 5.27 15.56
CA ARG A 17 4.73 6.33 16.53
C ARG A 17 4.52 7.67 15.83
N HIS A 18 5.43 8.06 14.95
CA HIS A 18 5.43 9.41 14.37
C HIS A 18 4.48 9.55 13.19
N LEU A 19 4.24 8.50 12.39
CA LEU A 19 3.20 8.57 11.36
C LEU A 19 1.79 8.77 11.93
N ARG A 20 1.54 8.35 13.18
CA ARG A 20 0.27 8.67 13.85
C ARG A 20 0.06 10.17 14.01
N ASP A 21 1.12 10.97 14.09
CA ASP A 21 1.01 12.42 14.21
C ASP A 21 0.65 13.10 12.88
N PHE A 22 0.89 12.41 11.76
CA PHE A 22 0.55 12.85 10.41
C PHE A 22 -0.69 12.16 9.82
N GLY A 23 -1.45 11.43 10.66
CA GLY A 23 -2.74 10.88 10.31
C GLY A 23 -2.84 9.37 10.30
N LEU A 24 -1.73 8.61 10.28
CA LEU A 24 -1.80 7.15 10.24
C LEU A 24 -2.54 6.60 11.47
N GLY A 25 -3.69 5.98 11.29
CA GLY A 25 -4.48 5.41 12.39
C GLY A 25 -5.16 6.44 13.30
N LYS A 26 -5.10 7.74 13.00
CA LYS A 26 -5.98 8.77 13.59
C LYS A 26 -7.14 9.02 12.64
N ALA A 27 -8.31 8.46 12.96
CA ALA A 27 -9.47 8.41 12.07
C ALA A 27 -9.75 9.74 11.35
N SER A 28 -9.88 10.85 12.07
CA SER A 28 -10.23 12.16 11.49
C SER A 28 -9.20 12.75 10.53
N GLN A 29 -7.90 12.67 10.86
CA GLN A 29 -6.83 13.19 10.00
C GLN A 29 -6.64 12.31 8.77
N MET A 30 -6.61 10.99 8.96
CA MET A 30 -6.49 10.04 7.85
C MET A 30 -7.66 10.18 6.88
N GLU A 31 -8.88 10.31 7.42
CA GLU A 31 -10.09 10.52 6.65
C GLU A 31 -10.01 11.80 5.82
N THR A 32 -9.53 12.90 6.40
CA THR A 32 -9.40 14.16 5.67
C THR A 32 -8.48 14.01 4.45
N ILE A 33 -7.35 13.31 4.60
CA ILE A 33 -6.43 13.03 3.49
C ILE A 33 -7.10 12.12 2.44
N ILE A 34 -7.74 11.04 2.89
CA ILE A 34 -8.41 10.07 1.99
C ILE A 34 -9.56 10.73 1.22
N MET A 35 -10.44 11.47 1.90
CA MET A 35 -11.61 12.09 1.30
C MET A 35 -11.24 13.16 0.28
N ARG A 36 -10.09 13.82 0.45
CA ARG A 36 -9.54 14.72 -0.58
C ARG A 36 -9.21 13.96 -1.87
N GLU A 37 -8.60 12.77 -1.75
CA GLU A 37 -8.29 11.94 -2.92
C GLU A 37 -9.54 11.28 -3.53
N VAL A 38 -10.52 10.89 -2.70
CA VAL A 38 -11.82 10.41 -3.17
C VAL A 38 -12.56 11.47 -3.98
N GLN A 39 -12.54 12.72 -3.52
CA GLN A 39 -13.14 13.84 -4.25
C GLN A 39 -12.45 14.06 -5.59
N ALA A 40 -11.10 14.12 -5.61
CA ALA A 40 -10.34 14.27 -6.84
C ALA A 40 -10.60 13.14 -7.85
N LEU A 41 -10.70 11.90 -7.37
CA LEU A 41 -11.02 10.74 -8.21
C LEU A 41 -12.44 10.79 -8.76
N THR A 42 -13.40 11.23 -7.94
CA THR A 42 -14.80 11.40 -8.36
C THR A 42 -14.92 12.47 -9.43
N ASP A 43 -14.21 13.59 -9.27
CA ASP A 43 -14.19 14.68 -10.24
C ASP A 43 -13.50 14.27 -11.54
N TYR A 44 -12.43 13.47 -11.46
CA TYR A 44 -11.80 12.84 -12.62
C TYR A 44 -12.80 11.95 -13.39
N PHE A 45 -13.55 11.07 -12.71
CA PHE A 45 -14.55 10.23 -13.37
C PHE A 45 -15.68 11.05 -14.00
N LYS A 46 -16.20 12.06 -13.30
CA LYS A 46 -17.23 12.96 -13.84
C LYS A 46 -16.74 13.70 -15.09
N THR A 47 -15.52 14.23 -15.05
CA THR A 47 -14.89 14.96 -16.16
C THR A 47 -14.66 14.04 -17.36
N ALA A 48 -14.17 12.83 -17.13
CA ALA A 48 -13.98 11.83 -18.17
C ALA A 48 -15.30 11.51 -18.87
N ILE A 49 -16.39 11.36 -18.11
CA ILE A 49 -17.74 11.11 -18.65
C ILE A 49 -18.25 12.32 -19.43
N SER A 50 -18.15 13.54 -18.88
CA SER A 50 -18.68 14.75 -19.51
C SER A 50 -17.98 15.11 -20.82
N ASN A 51 -16.72 14.68 -21.00
CA ASN A 51 -15.95 14.94 -22.21
C ASN A 51 -16.30 14.01 -23.39
N THR A 52 -17.21 13.05 -23.18
CA THR A 52 -17.65 12.10 -24.22
C THR A 52 -19.03 12.46 -24.75
N ALA A 53 -19.22 12.35 -26.07
CA ALA A 53 -20.47 12.75 -26.72
C ALA A 53 -21.67 11.85 -26.34
N ASP A 54 -21.40 10.59 -25.96
CA ASP A 54 -22.40 9.61 -25.55
C ASP A 54 -22.51 9.47 -24.02
N GLY A 55 -21.75 10.27 -23.25
CA GLY A 55 -21.71 10.22 -21.79
C GLY A 55 -21.13 8.91 -21.25
N LYS A 56 -20.25 8.24 -22.00
CA LYS A 56 -19.60 6.99 -21.60
C LYS A 56 -18.09 7.11 -21.72
N ALA A 57 -17.40 7.04 -20.58
CA ALA A 57 -15.94 6.98 -20.52
C ALA A 57 -15.46 5.55 -20.28
N LEU A 58 -14.39 5.15 -20.98
CA LEU A 58 -13.65 3.93 -20.69
C LEU A 58 -12.52 4.23 -19.70
N ILE A 59 -12.62 3.69 -18.49
CA ILE A 59 -11.64 3.90 -17.42
C ILE A 59 -10.91 2.58 -17.13
N PRO A 60 -9.59 2.49 -17.38
CA PRO A 60 -8.81 1.32 -17.02
C PRO A 60 -8.68 1.18 -15.49
N LEU A 61 -9.41 0.24 -14.89
CA LEU A 61 -9.47 0.09 -13.43
C LEU A 61 -8.13 -0.31 -12.79
N HIS A 62 -7.27 -1.05 -13.49
CA HIS A 62 -6.06 -1.66 -12.92
C HIS A 62 -5.10 -0.68 -12.21
N ASN A 63 -5.09 0.60 -12.61
CA ASN A 63 -4.29 1.66 -12.00
C ASN A 63 -5.12 2.90 -11.61
N ALA A 64 -6.46 2.80 -11.64
CA ALA A 64 -7.33 3.96 -11.45
C ALA A 64 -7.19 4.60 -10.05
N PHE A 65 -6.72 3.84 -9.06
CA PHE A 65 -6.55 4.31 -7.68
C PHE A 65 -5.09 4.59 -7.32
N GLY A 66 -4.14 4.25 -8.19
CA GLY A 66 -2.71 4.24 -7.87
C GLY A 66 -2.19 5.60 -7.43
N VAL A 67 -2.51 6.65 -8.19
CA VAL A 67 -2.10 8.03 -7.89
C VAL A 67 -2.74 8.54 -6.59
N SER A 68 -4.04 8.29 -6.40
CA SER A 68 -4.77 8.69 -5.18
C SER A 68 -4.20 8.03 -3.91
N VAL A 69 -3.92 6.72 -3.97
CA VAL A 69 -3.31 6.01 -2.84
C VAL A 69 -1.90 6.53 -2.58
N LEU A 70 -1.09 6.71 -3.63
CA LEU A 70 0.28 7.20 -3.49
C LEU A 70 0.31 8.61 -2.89
N ASN A 71 -0.58 9.51 -3.32
CA ASN A 71 -0.75 10.84 -2.74
C ASN A 71 -1.11 10.79 -1.25
N THR A 72 -1.98 9.86 -0.84
CA THR A 72 -2.36 9.69 0.57
C THR A 72 -1.13 9.36 1.42
N ILE A 73 -0.29 8.42 0.97
CA ILE A 73 0.95 8.04 1.65
C ILE A 73 1.95 9.20 1.65
N TRP A 74 2.09 9.88 0.50
CA TRP A 74 3.07 10.95 0.32
C TRP A 74 2.75 12.20 1.14
N ALA A 75 1.47 12.53 1.28
CA ALA A 75 1.04 13.61 2.15
C ALA A 75 1.48 13.40 3.61
N MET A 76 1.50 12.16 4.09
CA MET A 76 1.97 11.83 5.44
C MET A 76 3.50 11.80 5.54
N LEU A 77 4.18 11.33 4.50
CA LEU A 77 5.64 11.16 4.53
C LEU A 77 6.42 12.46 4.29
N ALA A 78 5.98 13.26 3.32
CA ALA A 78 6.73 14.39 2.76
C ALA A 78 5.91 15.70 2.72
N GLY A 79 4.71 15.70 3.33
CA GLY A 79 3.85 16.88 3.41
C GLY A 79 3.36 17.38 2.04
N LYS A 80 3.53 16.57 0.98
CA LYS A 80 3.31 16.96 -0.41
C LYS A 80 2.20 16.14 -1.04
N ARG A 81 1.40 16.81 -1.88
CA ARG A 81 0.37 16.22 -2.71
C ARG A 81 0.60 16.68 -4.14
N TYR A 82 0.55 15.76 -5.09
CA TYR A 82 0.59 16.08 -6.50
C TYR A 82 -0.81 16.13 -7.10
N ASP A 83 -0.93 16.82 -8.23
CA ASP A 83 -2.13 16.74 -9.04
C ASP A 83 -2.23 15.36 -9.70
N PRO A 84 -3.45 14.83 -9.93
CA PRO A 84 -3.64 13.50 -10.49
C PRO A 84 -2.93 13.28 -11.84
N ASP A 85 -2.81 14.34 -12.65
CA ASP A 85 -2.20 14.31 -13.98
C ASP A 85 -0.70 14.69 -13.97
N ASP A 86 -0.10 14.84 -12.78
CA ASP A 86 1.31 15.18 -12.66
C ASP A 86 2.21 14.07 -13.25
N ALA A 87 3.08 14.48 -14.18
CA ALA A 87 3.92 13.56 -14.93
C ALA A 87 4.98 12.85 -14.07
N GLU A 88 5.49 13.51 -13.03
CA GLU A 88 6.46 12.93 -12.10
C GLU A 88 5.79 11.84 -11.26
N LEU A 89 4.61 12.12 -10.71
CA LEU A 89 3.89 11.15 -9.88
C LEU A 89 3.37 9.96 -10.69
N CYS A 90 2.85 10.20 -11.91
CA CYS A 90 2.49 9.12 -12.84
C CYS A 90 3.68 8.22 -13.16
N THR A 91 4.87 8.81 -13.36
CA THR A 91 6.10 8.06 -13.61
C THR A 91 6.49 7.22 -12.39
N LEU A 92 6.40 7.80 -11.18
CA LEU A 92 6.68 7.11 -9.93
C LEU A 92 5.71 5.92 -9.72
N GLN A 93 4.42 6.13 -9.92
CA GLN A 93 3.39 5.09 -9.83
C GLN A 93 3.66 3.95 -10.81
N LYS A 94 4.08 4.28 -12.03
CA LYS A 94 4.45 3.27 -13.04
C LYS A 94 5.67 2.47 -12.60
N ILE A 95 6.72 3.13 -12.11
CA ILE A 95 7.92 2.46 -11.58
C ILE A 95 7.54 1.50 -10.45
N LEU A 96 6.69 1.93 -9.51
CA LEU A 96 6.22 1.07 -8.41
C LEU A 96 5.45 -0.15 -8.91
N SER A 97 4.52 0.05 -9.86
CA SER A 97 3.73 -1.04 -10.45
C SER A 97 4.61 -2.06 -11.18
N ASP A 98 5.56 -1.57 -11.97
CA ASP A 98 6.55 -2.35 -12.72
C ASP A 98 7.47 -3.15 -11.77
N MET A 99 7.89 -2.54 -10.66
CA MET A 99 8.66 -3.21 -9.62
C MET A 99 7.89 -4.35 -8.97
N PHE A 100 6.62 -4.14 -8.63
CA PHE A 100 5.78 -5.20 -8.08
C PHE A 100 5.50 -6.32 -9.08
N ALA A 101 5.27 -6.00 -10.34
CA ALA A 101 5.03 -7.01 -11.38
C ALA A 101 6.27 -7.86 -11.68
N SER A 102 7.47 -7.30 -11.48
CA SER A 102 8.75 -8.00 -11.70
C SER A 102 9.28 -8.73 -10.46
N MET A 103 8.63 -8.56 -9.29
CA MET A 103 8.96 -9.27 -8.06
C MET A 103 8.02 -10.45 -7.82
N ASP A 104 8.61 -11.63 -7.65
CA ASP A 104 7.91 -12.74 -7.00
C ASP A 104 7.92 -12.49 -5.49
N MET A 105 6.74 -12.57 -4.86
CA MET A 105 6.58 -12.40 -3.40
C MET A 105 7.35 -13.43 -2.59
N THR A 106 7.69 -14.59 -3.17
CA THR A 106 8.56 -15.60 -2.56
C THR A 106 10.05 -15.33 -2.79
N GLY A 107 10.37 -14.37 -3.67
CA GLY A 107 11.72 -13.93 -4.03
C GLY A 107 12.03 -14.12 -5.51
N CYS A 108 12.65 -13.13 -6.16
CA CYS A 108 13.03 -13.21 -7.57
C CYS A 108 13.99 -14.39 -7.87
N LEU A 109 14.10 -14.78 -9.13
CA LEU A 109 15.01 -15.86 -9.57
C LEU A 109 16.46 -15.62 -9.13
N PHE A 110 16.93 -14.38 -9.19
CA PHE A 110 18.28 -14.01 -8.74
C PHE A 110 18.45 -14.04 -7.20
N ASN A 111 17.37 -14.09 -6.41
CA ASN A 111 17.46 -14.32 -4.96
C ASN A 111 17.65 -15.81 -4.65
N HIS A 112 16.95 -16.68 -5.38
CA HIS A 112 17.06 -18.13 -5.25
C HIS A 112 18.38 -18.66 -5.83
N PHE A 113 18.83 -18.07 -6.93
CA PHE A 113 20.09 -18.41 -7.59
C PHE A 113 20.96 -17.15 -7.76
N PRO A 114 21.73 -16.76 -6.72
CA PRO A 114 22.53 -15.53 -6.73
C PRO A 114 23.51 -15.41 -7.89
N ILE A 115 23.95 -16.53 -8.47
CA ILE A 115 24.85 -16.52 -9.63
C ILE A 115 24.22 -15.88 -10.87
N LEU A 116 22.88 -15.93 -11.00
CA LEU A 116 22.16 -15.39 -12.16
C LEU A 116 22.35 -13.88 -12.34
N ARG A 117 22.63 -13.14 -11.26
CA ARG A 117 22.96 -11.70 -11.34
C ARG A 117 24.25 -11.42 -12.11
N TYR A 118 25.12 -12.42 -12.27
CA TYR A 118 26.38 -12.30 -13.01
C TYR A 118 26.31 -12.95 -14.39
N VAL A 119 25.68 -14.12 -14.49
CA VAL A 119 25.67 -14.91 -15.74
C VAL A 119 24.53 -14.56 -16.67
N LEU A 120 23.36 -14.17 -16.14
CA LEU A 120 22.14 -13.88 -16.90
C LEU A 120 21.37 -12.70 -16.27
N PRO A 121 21.99 -11.53 -16.10
CA PRO A 121 21.38 -10.42 -15.36
C PRO A 121 20.10 -9.86 -16.02
N GLU A 122 19.99 -9.93 -17.35
CA GLU A 122 18.79 -9.50 -18.07
C GLU A 122 17.67 -10.55 -17.98
N ALA A 123 17.97 -11.81 -18.31
CA ALA A 123 16.96 -12.88 -18.31
C ALA A 123 16.45 -13.22 -16.89
N SER A 124 17.26 -12.99 -15.86
CA SER A 124 16.83 -13.12 -14.47
C SER A 124 16.01 -11.93 -13.96
N GLY A 125 15.95 -10.83 -14.71
CA GLY A 125 15.29 -9.58 -14.32
C GLY A 125 16.09 -8.70 -13.36
N TYR A 126 17.34 -9.06 -13.02
CA TYR A 126 18.17 -8.34 -12.05
C TYR A 126 18.49 -6.90 -12.51
N ASN A 127 18.90 -6.70 -13.76
CA ASN A 127 19.24 -5.36 -14.25
C ASN A 127 18.01 -4.43 -14.30
N TYR A 128 16.86 -4.98 -14.69
CA TYR A 128 15.60 -4.24 -14.66
C TYR A 128 15.20 -3.85 -13.23
N TYR A 129 15.26 -4.81 -12.29
CA TYR A 129 15.02 -4.57 -10.87
C TYR A 129 15.92 -3.46 -10.30
N MET A 130 17.22 -3.52 -10.58
CA MET A 130 18.19 -2.52 -10.13
C MET A 130 17.92 -1.15 -10.75
N THR A 131 17.56 -1.10 -12.04
CA THR A 131 17.23 0.15 -12.73
C THR A 131 16.01 0.83 -12.12
N CYS A 132 14.94 0.08 -11.85
CA CYS A 132 13.75 0.64 -11.21
C CYS A 132 14.02 1.10 -9.77
N HIS A 133 14.77 0.31 -8.98
CA HIS A 133 15.24 0.71 -7.66
C HIS A 133 16.03 2.02 -7.69
N GLN A 134 16.98 2.15 -8.62
CA GLN A 134 17.80 3.36 -8.75
C GLN A 134 16.96 4.61 -9.08
N LYS A 135 15.97 4.49 -9.96
CA LYS A 135 15.06 5.61 -10.28
C LYS A 135 14.25 6.04 -9.06
N LEU A 136 13.73 5.09 -8.31
CA LEU A 136 12.99 5.36 -7.08
C LEU A 136 13.88 6.03 -6.02
N LEU A 137 15.10 5.54 -5.84
CA LEU A 137 16.07 6.14 -4.92
C LEU A 137 16.47 7.55 -5.35
N GLN A 138 16.64 7.82 -6.64
CA GLN A 138 16.92 9.17 -7.14
C GLN A 138 15.79 10.16 -6.81
N PHE A 139 14.54 9.73 -6.99
CA PHE A 139 13.36 10.51 -6.61
C PHE A 139 13.36 10.81 -5.10
N LEU A 140 13.55 9.80 -4.26
CA LEU A 140 13.58 9.95 -2.80
C LEU A 140 14.76 10.82 -2.33
N GLN A 141 15.92 10.70 -2.98
CA GLN A 141 17.10 11.50 -2.67
C GLN A 141 16.87 12.98 -2.99
N ALA A 142 16.25 13.29 -4.12
CA ALA A 142 15.90 14.66 -4.48
C ALA A 142 14.94 15.28 -3.45
N GLU A 143 13.94 14.50 -3.02
CA GLU A 143 13.00 14.97 -2.01
C GLU A 143 13.64 15.11 -0.62
N LEU A 144 14.52 14.18 -0.22
CA LEU A 144 15.27 14.28 1.02
C LEU A 144 16.13 15.55 1.05
N LEU A 145 16.82 15.86 -0.05
CA LEU A 145 17.61 17.08 -0.16
C LEU A 145 16.72 18.33 -0.02
N ARG A 146 15.52 18.33 -0.60
CA ARG A 146 14.53 19.40 -0.43
C ARG A 146 14.11 19.57 1.03
N HIS A 147 13.88 18.48 1.76
CA HIS A 147 13.55 18.58 3.19
C HIS A 147 14.71 19.17 3.98
N LYS A 148 15.94 18.69 3.76
CA LYS A 148 17.13 19.22 4.42
C LYS A 148 17.38 20.71 4.17
N THR A 149 17.13 21.20 2.95
CA THR A 149 17.34 22.62 2.62
C THR A 149 16.25 23.54 3.18
N THR A 150 15.05 23.00 3.43
CA THR A 150 13.89 23.75 3.94
C THR A 150 13.54 23.41 5.39
N TYR A 151 14.42 22.66 6.07
CA TYR A 151 14.21 22.13 7.40
C TYR A 151 14.16 23.26 8.44
N MET A 152 13.18 23.19 9.34
CA MET A 152 13.02 24.08 10.48
C MET A 152 12.83 23.25 11.74
N GLU A 153 13.74 23.38 12.70
CA GLU A 153 13.80 22.56 13.91
C GLU A 153 12.52 22.63 14.75
N ASP A 154 11.95 23.83 14.89
CA ASP A 154 10.76 24.07 15.72
C ASP A 154 9.42 23.71 15.06
N SER A 155 9.44 23.32 13.77
CA SER A 155 8.20 23.15 12.99
C SER A 155 8.31 22.01 11.97
N PRO A 156 8.42 20.74 12.41
CA PRO A 156 8.41 19.60 11.51
C PRO A 156 7.09 19.51 10.76
N ARG A 157 7.16 19.42 9.42
CA ARG A 157 5.97 19.44 8.54
C ARG A 157 5.37 18.05 8.33
N ASP A 158 6.21 17.02 8.39
CA ASP A 158 5.92 15.66 7.96
C ASP A 158 6.89 14.66 8.61
N PHE A 159 6.73 13.38 8.27
CA PHE A 159 7.58 12.32 8.80
C PHE A 159 9.06 12.48 8.43
N MET A 160 9.38 12.97 7.21
CA MET A 160 10.76 13.19 6.79
C MET A 160 11.45 14.23 7.68
N ASP A 161 10.80 15.36 7.97
CA ASP A 161 11.34 16.37 8.89
C ASP A 161 11.56 15.79 10.31
N VAL A 162 10.61 15.00 10.82
CA VAL A 162 10.74 14.35 12.14
C VAL A 162 11.92 13.37 12.17
N PHE A 163 12.13 12.60 11.10
CA PHE A 163 13.27 11.70 11.01
C PHE A 163 14.60 12.46 10.92
N ILE A 164 14.64 13.57 10.16
CA ILE A 164 15.82 14.44 10.07
C ILE A 164 16.15 15.04 11.44
N ALA A 165 15.16 15.47 12.22
CA ALA A 165 15.36 15.97 13.57
C ALA A 165 16.00 14.91 14.49
N GLU A 166 15.51 13.66 14.42
CA GLU A 166 16.08 12.55 15.18
C GLU A 166 17.51 12.23 14.75
N SER A 167 17.78 12.19 13.44
CA SER A 167 19.11 11.99 12.86
C SER A 167 20.09 13.08 13.32
N ASN A 168 19.65 14.34 13.36
CA ASN A 168 20.45 15.46 13.86
C ASN A 168 20.73 15.39 15.37
N THR A 169 19.85 14.76 16.14
CA THR A 169 20.01 14.59 17.59
C THR A 169 20.97 13.44 17.91
N ARG A 170 20.89 12.34 17.16
CA ARG A 170 21.71 11.14 17.36
C ARG A 170 22.91 11.12 16.41
N LYS A 171 23.90 11.99 16.65
CA LYS A 171 25.11 12.12 15.82
C LYS A 171 26.21 11.08 16.09
N ASP A 172 25.97 10.08 16.94
CA ASP A 172 26.96 9.03 17.19
C ASP A 172 27.17 8.16 15.93
N GLU A 173 28.40 7.70 15.69
CA GLU A 173 28.77 6.90 14.51
C GLU A 173 27.98 5.59 14.38
N ASP A 174 27.35 5.13 15.47
CA ASP A 174 26.47 3.95 15.55
C ASP A 174 24.97 4.29 15.48
N SER A 175 24.59 5.49 15.04
CA SER A 175 23.16 5.86 14.97
C SER A 175 22.42 5.09 13.88
N ASN A 176 21.29 4.50 14.26
CA ASN A 176 20.38 3.81 13.35
C ASN A 176 19.66 4.77 12.37
N TYR A 177 19.87 6.09 12.46
CA TYR A 177 19.08 7.13 11.81
C TYR A 177 19.93 7.89 10.78
N THR A 178 20.12 7.30 9.59
CA THR A 178 20.79 7.97 8.47
C THR A 178 19.83 8.21 7.30
N ASP A 179 20.28 9.03 6.35
CA ASP A 179 19.61 9.27 5.07
C ASP A 179 19.21 7.98 4.35
N ILE A 180 20.06 6.95 4.43
CA ILE A 180 19.82 5.65 3.79
C ILE A 180 18.61 4.97 4.45
N GLN A 181 18.50 5.00 5.78
CA GLN A 181 17.34 4.42 6.46
C GLN A 181 16.07 5.20 6.18
N LEU A 182 16.12 6.54 6.14
CA LEU A 182 14.94 7.34 5.78
C LEU A 182 14.44 7.00 4.38
N MET A 183 15.34 6.95 3.38
CA MET A 183 14.97 6.57 2.02
C MET A 183 14.45 5.12 1.96
N ALA A 184 15.04 4.18 2.69
CA ALA A 184 14.56 2.81 2.76
C ALA A 184 13.14 2.72 3.36
N ILE A 185 12.84 3.48 4.41
CA ILE A 185 11.51 3.54 5.00
C ILE A 185 10.48 4.11 4.02
N CYS A 186 10.81 5.21 3.34
CA CYS A 186 9.90 5.80 2.35
C CYS A 186 9.65 4.84 1.19
N MET A 187 10.69 4.13 0.73
CA MET A 187 10.58 3.10 -0.28
C MET A 187 9.68 1.95 0.16
N ASP A 188 9.89 1.41 1.37
CA ASP A 188 9.04 0.35 1.94
C ASP A 188 7.57 0.80 2.04
N MET A 189 7.34 2.04 2.47
CA MET A 189 5.99 2.57 2.60
C MET A 189 5.27 2.74 1.26
N PHE A 190 5.97 3.25 0.25
CA PHE A 190 5.45 3.36 -1.10
C PHE A 190 5.16 2.01 -1.72
N MET A 191 6.11 1.09 -1.62
CA MET A 191 5.95 -0.23 -2.18
C MET A 191 4.79 -0.96 -1.50
N ALA A 192 4.87 -1.12 -0.18
CA ALA A 192 3.89 -1.90 0.56
C ALA A 192 2.49 -1.26 0.56
N GLY A 193 2.39 0.07 0.56
CA GLY A 193 1.11 0.77 0.69
C GLY A 193 0.43 1.11 -0.64
N SER A 194 1.19 1.49 -1.68
CA SER A 194 0.61 2.00 -2.93
C SER A 194 0.00 0.88 -3.77
N ASP A 195 0.82 -0.11 -4.16
CA ASP A 195 0.42 -1.12 -5.13
C ASP A 195 -0.61 -2.11 -4.55
N THR A 196 -0.42 -2.53 -3.29
CA THR A 196 -1.34 -3.45 -2.61
C THR A 196 -2.75 -2.87 -2.47
N THR A 197 -2.85 -1.60 -2.06
CA THR A 197 -4.14 -0.92 -1.90
C THR A 197 -4.78 -0.65 -3.26
N ASN A 198 -4.01 -0.20 -4.27
CA ASN A 198 -4.52 -0.03 -5.63
C ASN A 198 -5.10 -1.33 -6.21
N LYS A 199 -4.38 -2.45 -6.08
CA LYS A 199 -4.85 -3.77 -6.53
C LYS A 199 -6.07 -4.25 -5.75
N SER A 200 -6.08 -4.04 -4.42
CA SER A 200 -7.23 -4.40 -3.57
C SER A 200 -8.49 -3.64 -3.96
N LEU A 201 -8.40 -2.32 -4.17
CA LEU A 201 -9.51 -1.48 -4.62
C LEU A 201 -9.97 -1.87 -6.02
N SER A 202 -9.04 -2.03 -6.96
CA SER A 202 -9.34 -2.44 -8.34
C SER A 202 -10.07 -3.79 -8.38
N PHE A 203 -9.61 -4.75 -7.58
CA PHE A 203 -10.27 -6.05 -7.41
C PHE A 203 -11.66 -5.91 -6.78
N GLY A 204 -11.79 -5.11 -5.72
CA GLY A 204 -13.07 -4.87 -5.04
C GLY A 204 -14.12 -4.28 -5.98
N PHE A 205 -13.76 -3.26 -6.77
CA PHE A 205 -14.64 -2.69 -7.79
C PHE A 205 -15.02 -3.71 -8.86
N LEU A 206 -14.06 -4.49 -9.37
CA LEU A 206 -14.36 -5.57 -10.31
C LEU A 206 -15.32 -6.60 -9.71
N HIS A 207 -15.13 -6.96 -8.44
CA HIS A 207 -15.98 -7.90 -7.73
C HIS A 207 -17.41 -7.37 -7.58
N PHE A 208 -17.56 -6.08 -7.22
CA PHE A 208 -18.85 -5.41 -7.13
C PHE A 208 -19.56 -5.26 -8.47
N LEU A 209 -18.84 -4.95 -9.56
CA LEU A 209 -19.42 -4.87 -10.91
C LEU A 209 -20.03 -6.19 -11.37
N ARG A 210 -19.49 -7.32 -10.90
CA ARG A 210 -20.04 -8.66 -11.17
C ARG A 210 -21.24 -9.03 -10.29
N GLN A 211 -21.50 -8.24 -9.24
CA GLN A 211 -22.60 -8.47 -8.29
C GLN A 211 -23.50 -7.24 -8.16
N PRO A 212 -24.29 -6.87 -9.19
CA PRO A 212 -25.10 -5.66 -9.18
C PRO A 212 -26.10 -5.59 -8.02
N HIS A 213 -26.55 -6.74 -7.52
CA HIS A 213 -27.47 -6.81 -6.38
C HIS A 213 -26.80 -6.40 -5.05
N VAL A 214 -25.50 -6.66 -4.89
CA VAL A 214 -24.72 -6.20 -3.73
C VAL A 214 -24.55 -4.69 -3.79
N VAL A 215 -24.21 -4.15 -4.97
CA VAL A 215 -24.07 -2.70 -5.18
C VAL A 215 -25.36 -1.96 -4.88
N ARG A 216 -26.52 -2.48 -5.33
CA ARG A 216 -27.83 -1.88 -5.00
C ARG A 216 -28.08 -1.81 -3.49
N LYS A 217 -27.80 -2.88 -2.76
CA LYS A 217 -27.96 -2.91 -1.29
C LYS A 217 -27.01 -1.93 -0.58
N ILE A 218 -25.77 -1.79 -1.06
CA ILE A 218 -24.84 -0.77 -0.55
C ILE A 218 -25.42 0.63 -0.78
N GLN A 219 -25.92 0.90 -1.98
CA GLN A 219 -26.52 2.21 -2.32
C GLN A 219 -27.78 2.50 -1.48
N GLU A 220 -28.65 1.51 -1.28
CA GLU A 220 -29.85 1.61 -0.43
C GLU A 220 -29.49 1.90 1.03
N GLU A 221 -28.46 1.23 1.57
CA GLU A 221 -27.97 1.47 2.93
C GLU A 221 -27.38 2.88 3.06
N ILE A 222 -26.56 3.32 2.10
CA ILE A 222 -26.00 4.68 2.07
C ILE A 222 -27.12 5.73 2.00
N ASP A 223 -28.08 5.57 1.09
CA ASP A 223 -29.22 6.49 0.95
C ASP A 223 -30.06 6.53 2.25
N SER A 224 -30.21 5.41 2.95
CA SER A 224 -30.98 5.32 4.20
C SER A 224 -30.26 5.92 5.41
N VAL A 225 -28.94 5.78 5.50
CA VAL A 225 -28.15 6.18 6.69
C VAL A 225 -27.62 7.61 6.55
N VAL A 226 -27.09 7.94 5.38
CA VAL A 226 -26.39 9.20 5.11
C VAL A 226 -27.29 10.18 4.35
N GLY A 227 -28.18 9.66 3.51
CA GLY A 227 -28.96 10.48 2.58
C GLY A 227 -28.11 10.99 1.41
N ARG A 228 -28.57 12.08 0.78
CA ARG A 228 -27.96 12.62 -0.47
C ARG A 228 -27.37 14.02 -0.35
N GLU A 229 -27.38 14.59 0.85
CA GLU A 229 -26.98 15.98 1.08
C GLU A 229 -25.50 16.14 1.41
N ARG A 230 -24.83 15.06 1.83
CA ARG A 230 -23.41 15.06 2.21
C ARG A 230 -22.71 13.78 1.77
N PRO A 231 -21.37 13.79 1.63
CA PRO A 231 -20.61 12.57 1.45
C PRO A 231 -20.63 11.67 2.70
N VAL A 232 -20.32 10.39 2.48
CA VAL A 232 -20.09 9.38 3.52
C VAL A 232 -18.82 9.72 4.30
N THR A 233 -18.86 9.56 5.63
CA THR A 233 -17.71 9.73 6.53
C THR A 233 -17.41 8.45 7.32
N LEU A 234 -16.27 8.38 7.99
CA LEU A 234 -15.90 7.25 8.85
C LEU A 234 -16.83 7.11 10.06
N ASP A 235 -17.45 8.20 10.51
CA ASP A 235 -18.44 8.17 11.60
C ASP A 235 -19.70 7.39 11.21
N ASP A 236 -20.03 7.31 9.92
CA ASP A 236 -21.18 6.55 9.43
C ASP A 236 -20.95 5.04 9.46
N ARG A 237 -19.68 4.59 9.52
CA ARG A 237 -19.28 3.19 9.36
C ARG A 237 -20.05 2.25 10.27
N HIS A 238 -20.23 2.62 11.54
CA HIS A 238 -20.93 1.78 12.53
C HIS A 238 -22.40 1.55 12.16
N ASN A 239 -23.01 2.47 11.43
CA ASN A 239 -24.40 2.42 11.01
C ASN A 239 -24.58 1.80 9.61
N MET A 240 -23.49 1.37 8.95
CA MET A 240 -23.53 0.75 7.61
C MET A 240 -22.94 -0.68 7.62
N PRO A 241 -23.53 -1.60 8.40
CA PRO A 241 -22.99 -2.95 8.57
C PRO A 241 -22.97 -3.76 7.27
N TYR A 242 -23.90 -3.54 6.33
CA TYR A 242 -23.92 -4.26 5.06
C TYR A 242 -22.76 -3.82 4.17
N THR A 243 -22.52 -2.51 4.07
CA THR A 243 -21.41 -1.93 3.33
C THR A 243 -20.07 -2.38 3.93
N GLU A 244 -19.94 -2.36 5.26
CA GLU A 244 -18.75 -2.87 5.94
C GLU A 244 -18.52 -4.36 5.66
N ALA A 245 -19.58 -5.19 5.70
CA ALA A 245 -19.48 -6.60 5.36
C ALA A 245 -19.07 -6.83 3.90
N ALA A 246 -19.64 -6.07 2.95
CA ALA A 246 -19.31 -6.19 1.53
C ALA A 246 -17.85 -5.78 1.23
N VAL A 247 -17.37 -4.71 1.87
CA VAL A 247 -15.96 -4.29 1.76
C VAL A 247 -15.04 -5.37 2.35
N ASN A 248 -15.34 -5.87 3.56
CA ASN A 248 -14.55 -6.92 4.20
C ASN A 248 -14.51 -8.21 3.37
N GLU A 249 -15.63 -8.58 2.75
CA GLU A 249 -15.69 -9.74 1.87
C GLU A 249 -14.83 -9.55 0.61
N SER A 250 -14.87 -8.36 0.00
CA SER A 250 -14.00 -8.05 -1.14
C SER A 250 -12.51 -8.18 -0.81
N ILE A 251 -12.11 -7.73 0.39
CA ILE A 251 -10.73 -7.84 0.89
C ILE A 251 -10.39 -9.30 1.19
N ARG A 252 -11.30 -10.07 1.80
CA ARG A 252 -11.09 -11.49 2.07
C ARG A 252 -10.84 -12.27 0.78
N VAL A 253 -11.68 -12.07 -0.24
CA VAL A 253 -11.52 -12.74 -1.54
C VAL A 253 -10.22 -12.30 -2.22
N PHE A 254 -9.86 -11.02 -2.17
CA PHE A 254 -8.56 -10.56 -2.69
C PHE A 254 -7.39 -11.23 -1.96
N ALA A 255 -7.39 -11.19 -0.62
CA ALA A 255 -6.34 -11.74 0.23
C ALA A 255 -6.20 -13.26 0.08
N ALA A 256 -7.29 -13.98 -0.20
CA ALA A 256 -7.25 -15.42 -0.49
C ALA A 256 -6.36 -15.77 -1.70
N HIS A 257 -6.15 -14.83 -2.62
CA HIS A 257 -5.29 -14.99 -3.80
C HIS A 257 -3.89 -14.40 -3.60
N ALA A 258 -3.56 -13.93 -2.40
CA ALA A 258 -2.26 -13.39 -2.06
C ALA A 258 -1.37 -14.40 -1.32
N ILE A 259 -0.06 -14.20 -1.41
CA ILE A 259 0.95 -14.93 -0.63
C ILE A 259 1.58 -13.94 0.35
N ALA A 260 1.76 -14.35 1.61
CA ALA A 260 2.43 -13.52 2.60
C ALA A 260 3.94 -13.42 2.31
N VAL A 261 4.54 -12.31 2.75
CA VAL A 261 6.01 -12.19 2.76
C VAL A 261 6.60 -13.36 3.57
N PRO A 262 7.61 -14.07 3.05
CA PRO A 262 8.23 -15.19 3.75
C PRO A 262 8.73 -14.79 5.15
N HIS A 263 8.44 -15.62 6.15
CA HIS A 263 9.00 -15.53 7.48
C HIS A 263 10.24 -16.42 7.60
N ARG A 264 11.05 -16.21 8.64
CA ARG A 264 12.22 -17.04 8.96
C ARG A 264 12.12 -17.57 10.39
N ALA A 265 12.42 -18.86 10.58
CA ALA A 265 12.51 -19.44 11.92
C ALA A 265 13.72 -18.88 12.69
N MET A 266 13.47 -18.31 13.88
CA MET A 266 14.51 -17.71 14.73
C MET A 266 15.30 -18.72 15.55
N ALA A 267 14.72 -19.89 15.78
CA ALA A 267 15.29 -21.02 16.48
C ALA A 267 14.67 -22.31 15.94
N ASP A 268 15.32 -23.43 16.22
CA ASP A 268 14.73 -24.75 16.00
C ASP A 268 13.40 -24.85 16.74
N SER A 269 12.37 -25.30 16.05
CA SER A 269 11.00 -25.30 16.55
C SER A 269 10.21 -26.50 16.06
N THR A 270 8.97 -26.63 16.51
CA THR A 270 8.03 -27.66 16.06
C THR A 270 6.67 -27.03 15.78
N LEU A 271 6.09 -27.33 14.62
CA LEU A 271 4.76 -26.87 14.24
C LEU A 271 3.92 -28.08 13.82
N MET A 272 2.79 -28.30 14.49
CA MET A 272 1.88 -29.43 14.22
C MET A 272 2.60 -30.79 14.19
N GLY A 273 3.61 -30.98 15.04
CA GLY A 273 4.43 -32.19 15.11
C GLY A 273 5.58 -32.27 14.11
N TYR A 274 5.73 -31.30 13.20
CA TYR A 274 6.85 -31.24 12.26
C TYR A 274 7.99 -30.37 12.80
N PHE A 275 9.22 -30.90 12.77
CA PHE A 275 10.41 -30.15 13.13
C PHE A 275 10.73 -29.07 12.08
N ILE A 276 11.00 -27.85 12.54
CA ILE A 276 11.38 -26.70 11.71
C ILE A 276 12.77 -26.23 12.16
N PRO A 277 13.81 -26.36 11.31
CA PRO A 277 15.14 -25.85 11.62
C PRO A 277 15.17 -24.32 11.71
N LYS A 278 16.08 -23.78 12.52
CA LYS A 278 16.44 -22.36 12.50
C LYS A 278 16.84 -21.93 11.08
N VAL A 279 16.54 -20.68 10.72
CA VAL A 279 16.77 -20.08 9.38
C VAL A 279 15.83 -20.59 8.29
N GLN A 280 15.05 -21.66 8.53
CA GLN A 280 14.08 -22.14 7.55
C GLN A 280 13.07 -21.04 7.21
N GLN A 281 12.86 -20.82 5.91
CA GLN A 281 11.82 -19.93 5.42
C GLN A 281 10.44 -20.60 5.51
N LEU A 282 9.47 -19.82 5.96
CA LEU A 282 8.08 -20.22 6.15
C LEU A 282 7.19 -19.26 5.38
N VAL A 283 6.36 -19.78 4.48
CA VAL A 283 5.42 -18.98 3.69
C VAL A 283 4.01 -19.29 4.15
N ASN A 284 3.25 -18.27 4.54
CA ASN A 284 1.86 -18.43 4.90
C ASN A 284 0.98 -18.35 3.64
N CYS A 285 0.15 -19.36 3.43
CA CYS A 285 -0.81 -19.43 2.34
C CYS A 285 -2.17 -18.90 2.83
N PHE A 286 -2.49 -17.65 2.50
CA PHE A 286 -3.75 -17.05 2.92
C PHE A 286 -4.98 -17.78 2.37
N ASN A 287 -4.88 -18.40 1.19
CA ASN A 287 -5.96 -19.19 0.61
C ASN A 287 -6.48 -20.27 1.58
N ALA A 288 -5.58 -20.95 2.30
CA ALA A 288 -5.96 -22.01 3.23
C ALA A 288 -6.77 -21.52 4.43
N VAL A 289 -6.65 -20.25 4.80
CA VAL A 289 -7.43 -19.65 5.90
C VAL A 289 -8.66 -18.94 5.35
N MET A 290 -8.46 -18.17 4.30
CA MET A 290 -9.46 -17.28 3.75
C MET A 290 -10.47 -18.01 2.87
N SER A 291 -10.17 -19.15 2.25
CA SER A 291 -11.11 -19.87 1.35
C SER A 291 -11.71 -21.15 1.96
N PHE A 292 -11.33 -21.51 3.19
CA PHE A 292 -11.73 -22.78 3.77
C PHE A 292 -13.21 -22.77 4.17
N GLN A 293 -14.03 -23.54 3.43
CA GLN A 293 -15.48 -23.63 3.60
C GLN A 293 -15.93 -24.10 5.00
N ASN A 294 -15.10 -24.81 5.75
CA ASN A 294 -15.42 -25.22 7.12
C ASN A 294 -15.35 -24.10 8.16
N GLN A 295 -14.80 -22.93 7.81
CA GLN A 295 -14.78 -21.73 8.67
C GLN A 295 -15.65 -20.59 8.11
N ILE A 296 -16.05 -20.68 6.84
CA ILE A 296 -16.82 -19.66 6.13
C ILE A 296 -18.00 -20.34 5.44
N CYS A 297 -19.20 -20.16 5.98
CA CYS A 297 -20.41 -20.58 5.31
C CYS A 297 -20.65 -19.70 4.09
N TYR A 298 -20.31 -20.21 2.90
CA TYR A 298 -20.85 -19.67 1.67
C TYR A 298 -22.35 -19.95 1.65
N ILE A 299 -23.18 -18.91 1.68
CA ILE A 299 -24.54 -19.06 1.18
C ILE A 299 -24.36 -19.15 -0.32
N GLU A 300 -24.38 -20.37 -0.86
CA GLU A 300 -24.40 -20.61 -2.29
C GLU A 300 -25.52 -19.75 -2.88
N THR A 301 -25.15 -18.65 -3.55
CA THR A 301 -26.06 -17.98 -4.46
C THR A 301 -26.16 -18.90 -5.66
N SER A 302 -27.16 -19.77 -5.61
CA SER A 302 -27.58 -20.63 -6.71
C SER A 302 -27.58 -19.84 -8.02
N ASP A 303 -26.86 -20.36 -9.00
CA ASP A 303 -26.82 -19.86 -10.37
C ASP A 303 -28.21 -19.55 -10.92
N SER A 304 -28.34 -18.40 -11.58
CA SER A 304 -29.38 -18.11 -12.57
C SER A 304 -28.81 -17.23 -13.67
#